data_AF-A0A940UXN6-F1
#
_entry.id   AF-A0A940UXN6-F1
#
_cell.length_a   1.000
_cell.length_b   1.000
_cell.length_c   1.000
_cell.angle_alpha   90.00
_cell.angle_beta   90.00
_cell.angle_gamma   90.00
#
_symmetry.space_group_name_H-M   'P 1'
#
loop_
_entity.id
_entity.type
_entity.pdbx_description
1 polymer ?
#
loop_
_entity_poly.entity_id
_entity_poly.type
_entity_poly.pdbx_seq_one_letter_code
_entity_poly.pdbx_strand_id
1 'polypeptide(L)'
;MAQTVNLRGVMLRFAITDPYARENPVGELQTKNRLIYHGTHSMFSPSIEQHGFCFECFDTTYRTQVLTIVDACDKFDLHPDGHDTAKGFSEKNWVYFSVSFLSARGYALNVGCERIDGALRAAKTLFAFVEDKNKLQSKVAFLDTVLNQNGHHPATERVLANLRNSDLVRQLADRVQKARFALDLATSQGYPVVYAVHADQDWIRGNATSTSDWERETFGGIGLPRVSADRIVVRVEYPNGISPDSE
;
A
#
# COMPACT_ATOMS: atom_id res chain seq x y z
N MET A 1 -41.28 1.14 -15.30
CA MET A 1 -40.72 2.16 -16.21
C MET A 1 -39.30 2.44 -15.76
N ALA A 2 -38.29 2.12 -16.57
CA ALA A 2 -36.89 2.35 -16.23
C ALA A 2 -36.48 3.75 -16.72
N GLN A 3 -36.07 4.63 -15.81
CA GLN A 3 -35.50 5.92 -16.18
C GLN A 3 -34.06 5.71 -16.65
N THR A 4 -33.79 6.07 -17.90
CA THR A 4 -32.44 6.11 -18.46
C THR A 4 -31.75 7.37 -17.92
N VAL A 5 -30.96 7.23 -16.85
CA VAL A 5 -30.12 8.31 -16.36
C VAL A 5 -28.88 8.39 -17.24
N ASN A 6 -28.69 9.52 -17.91
CA ASN A 6 -27.53 9.83 -18.72
C ASN A 6 -26.33 10.17 -17.80
N LEU A 7 -25.49 9.19 -17.46
CA LEU A 7 -24.40 9.29 -16.47
C LEU A 7 -23.12 9.99 -16.98
N ARG A 8 -23.19 10.91 -17.95
CA ARG A 8 -22.00 11.71 -18.29
C ARG A 8 -21.73 12.72 -17.18
N GLY A 9 -20.81 12.39 -16.29
CA GLY A 9 -20.22 13.32 -15.32
C GLY A 9 -20.62 13.14 -13.85
N VAL A 10 -21.36 12.09 -13.48
CA VAL A 10 -21.69 11.81 -12.07
C VAL A 10 -21.18 10.42 -11.68
N MET A 11 -20.20 10.38 -10.77
CA MET A 11 -19.72 9.14 -10.17
C MET A 11 -20.79 8.60 -9.19
N LEU A 12 -21.26 7.37 -9.43
CA LEU A 12 -22.17 6.69 -8.52
C LEU A 12 -21.42 6.25 -7.26
N ARG A 13 -22.04 6.40 -6.09
CA ARG A 13 -21.48 5.98 -4.81
C ARG A 13 -22.39 4.94 -4.16
N PHE A 14 -21.80 3.82 -3.76
CA PHE A 14 -22.49 2.76 -3.01
C PHE A 14 -21.78 2.55 -1.68
N ALA A 15 -22.55 2.55 -0.58
CA ALA A 15 -22.05 2.15 0.73
C ALA A 15 -22.56 0.74 1.03
N ILE A 16 -21.64 -0.20 1.19
CA ILE A 16 -21.94 -1.56 1.61
C ILE A 16 -22.03 -1.57 3.12
N THR A 17 -23.13 -2.09 3.68
CA THR A 17 -23.33 -2.16 5.13
C THR A 17 -22.94 -3.52 5.71
N ASP A 18 -23.04 -4.59 4.92
CA ASP A 18 -22.60 -5.93 5.29
C ASP A 18 -21.18 -6.17 4.76
N PRO A 19 -20.14 -6.28 5.61
CA PRO A 19 -18.76 -6.50 5.15
C PRO A 19 -18.59 -7.82 4.39
N TYR A 20 -19.49 -8.80 4.59
CA TYR A 20 -19.46 -10.08 3.89
C TYR A 20 -20.21 -10.06 2.55
N ALA A 21 -20.89 -8.97 2.20
CA ALA A 21 -21.57 -8.85 0.91
C ALA A 21 -20.57 -8.98 -0.25
N ARG A 22 -20.86 -9.94 -1.13
CA ARG A 22 -20.04 -10.27 -2.31
C ARG A 22 -20.68 -9.77 -3.61
N GLU A 23 -21.94 -9.36 -3.57
CA GLU A 23 -22.66 -8.91 -4.75
C GLU A 23 -22.06 -7.59 -5.27
N ASN A 24 -21.91 -7.50 -6.59
CA ASN A 24 -21.50 -6.25 -7.24
C ASN A 24 -22.71 -5.32 -7.28
N PRO A 25 -22.72 -4.19 -6.52
CA PRO A 25 -23.87 -3.29 -6.48
C PRO A 25 -24.10 -2.56 -7.81
N VAL A 26 -23.14 -2.64 -8.75
CA VAL A 26 -23.24 -2.08 -10.10
C VAL A 26 -24.04 -2.98 -11.06
N GLY A 27 -24.38 -4.21 -10.67
CA GLY A 27 -24.97 -5.27 -11.52
C GLY A 27 -25.96 -4.79 -12.59
N GLU A 28 -25.76 -5.27 -13.84
CA GLU A 28 -26.51 -5.05 -15.10
C GLU A 28 -27.00 -3.63 -15.46
N LEU A 29 -26.86 -2.63 -14.58
CA LEU A 29 -27.47 -1.32 -14.76
C LEU A 29 -26.93 -0.56 -15.98
N GLN A 30 -25.78 -0.95 -16.58
CA GLN A 30 -25.17 -0.28 -17.74
C GLN A 30 -24.25 -1.15 -18.63
N THR A 31 -24.64 -2.39 -18.99
CA THR A 31 -23.75 -3.33 -19.72
C THR A 31 -23.41 -2.99 -21.19
N LYS A 32 -23.61 -1.74 -21.64
CA LYS A 32 -22.97 -1.29 -22.90
C LYS A 32 -21.50 -0.88 -22.70
N ASN A 33 -21.11 -0.50 -21.48
CA ASN A 33 -19.76 -0.05 -21.20
C ASN A 33 -18.97 -1.14 -20.48
N ARG A 34 -17.79 -1.49 -21.02
CA ARG A 34 -16.88 -2.45 -20.39
C ARG A 34 -16.24 -1.78 -19.17
N LEU A 35 -16.37 -2.39 -17.99
CA LEU A 35 -15.82 -1.87 -16.75
C LEU A 35 -14.64 -2.72 -16.29
N ILE A 36 -13.66 -2.06 -15.70
CA ILE A 36 -12.60 -2.67 -14.90
C ILE A 36 -12.58 -2.01 -13.53
N TYR A 37 -12.05 -2.71 -12.54
CA TYR A 37 -12.17 -2.38 -11.13
C TYR A 37 -10.80 -2.23 -10.49
N HIS A 38 -10.66 -1.30 -9.55
CA HIS A 38 -9.46 -1.16 -8.73
C HIS A 38 -9.86 -1.08 -7.26
N GLY A 39 -9.27 -1.96 -6.46
CA GLY A 39 -9.39 -1.90 -5.00
C GLY A 39 -8.32 -1.00 -4.42
N THR A 40 -8.64 -0.22 -3.40
CA THR A 40 -7.69 0.67 -2.73
C THR A 40 -8.19 1.01 -1.33
N HIS A 41 -7.41 1.81 -0.61
CA HIS A 41 -7.80 2.40 0.66
C HIS A 41 -8.36 3.82 0.47
N SER A 42 -9.40 4.17 1.24
CA SER A 42 -10.10 5.45 1.13
C SER A 42 -9.21 6.69 1.28
N MET A 43 -8.07 6.57 1.98
CA MET A 43 -7.09 7.66 2.13
C MET A 43 -6.52 8.16 0.80
N PHE A 44 -6.54 7.33 -0.25
CA PHE A 44 -6.10 7.72 -1.60
C PHE A 44 -7.25 8.30 -2.44
N SER A 45 -8.50 8.23 -1.96
CA SER A 45 -9.69 8.67 -2.71
C SER A 45 -9.63 10.14 -3.13
N PRO A 46 -9.22 11.11 -2.29
CA PRO A 46 -9.15 12.50 -2.72
C PRO A 46 -8.24 12.69 -3.94
N SER A 47 -7.07 12.04 -3.94
CA SER A 47 -6.15 12.11 -5.08
C SER A 47 -6.70 11.39 -6.31
N ILE A 48 -7.29 10.20 -6.14
CA ILE A 48 -7.88 9.42 -7.23
C ILE A 48 -9.02 10.21 -7.90
N GLU A 49 -9.92 10.77 -7.11
CA GLU A 49 -11.09 11.48 -7.61
C GLU A 49 -10.71 12.79 -8.30
N GLN A 50 -9.64 13.45 -7.84
CA GLN A 50 -9.16 14.71 -8.41
C GLN A 50 -8.29 14.50 -9.66
N HIS A 51 -7.42 13.49 -9.67
CA HIS A 51 -6.35 13.35 -10.68
C HIS A 51 -6.44 12.07 -11.52
N GLY A 52 -7.30 11.14 -11.13
CA GLY A 52 -7.38 9.80 -11.68
C GLY A 52 -6.40 8.83 -11.01
N PHE A 53 -6.32 7.62 -11.55
CA PHE A 53 -5.32 6.64 -11.13
C PHE A 53 -4.00 6.95 -11.81
N CYS A 54 -2.98 7.27 -11.02
CA CYS A 54 -1.62 7.48 -11.50
C CYS A 54 -0.65 7.05 -10.40
N PHE A 55 0.33 6.20 -10.72
CA PHE A 55 1.24 5.64 -9.71
C PHE A 55 2.00 6.75 -8.96
N GLU A 56 2.43 7.81 -9.67
CA GLU A 56 3.08 8.98 -9.07
C GLU A 56 2.19 9.70 -8.02
N CYS A 57 0.88 9.70 -8.23
CA CYS A 57 -0.10 10.31 -7.33
C CYS A 57 -0.23 9.49 -6.03
N PHE A 58 -0.31 8.16 -6.16
CA PHE A 58 -0.31 7.23 -5.03
C PHE A 58 0.99 7.29 -4.24
N ASP A 59 2.10 7.33 -4.97
CA ASP A 59 3.44 7.45 -4.41
C ASP A 59 3.55 8.71 -3.54
N THR A 60 3.31 9.87 -4.13
CA THR A 60 3.55 11.16 -3.45
C THR A 60 2.69 11.41 -2.21
N THR A 61 1.53 10.76 -2.04
CA THR A 61 0.62 11.07 -0.92
C THR A 61 1.22 10.74 0.45
N TYR A 62 2.05 9.68 0.56
CA TYR A 62 2.72 9.29 1.81
C TYR A 62 4.19 8.85 1.65
N ARG A 63 4.79 9.08 0.46
CA ARG A 63 6.17 8.71 0.14
C ARG A 63 7.15 9.14 1.23
N THR A 64 7.07 10.38 1.68
CA THR A 64 8.02 10.93 2.66
C THR A 64 8.00 10.16 3.97
N GLN A 65 6.82 9.81 4.48
CA GLN A 65 6.66 9.06 5.72
C GLN A 65 7.16 7.62 5.55
N VAL A 66 6.76 6.94 4.47
CA VAL A 66 7.21 5.58 4.14
C VAL A 66 8.73 5.52 4.02
N LEU A 67 9.33 6.40 3.21
CA LEU A 67 10.78 6.44 3.01
C LEU A 67 11.54 6.84 4.28
N THR A 68 10.96 7.67 5.15
CA THR A 68 11.57 7.99 6.45
C THR A 68 11.73 6.74 7.31
N ILE A 69 10.75 5.85 7.30
CA ILE A 69 10.79 4.59 8.04
C ILE A 69 11.78 3.62 7.38
N VAL A 70 11.69 3.45 6.06
CA VAL A 70 12.59 2.56 5.30
C VAL A 70 14.05 2.98 5.44
N ASP A 71 14.38 4.26 5.29
CA ASP A 71 15.75 4.76 5.46
C ASP A 71 16.27 4.50 6.88
N ALA A 72 15.44 4.69 7.91
CA ALA A 72 15.84 4.41 9.29
C ALA A 72 16.14 2.92 9.53
N CYS A 73 15.34 2.02 8.97
CA CYS A 73 15.62 0.57 8.97
C CYS A 73 16.93 0.25 8.23
N ASP A 74 17.13 0.82 7.05
CA ASP A 74 18.34 0.65 6.23
C ASP A 74 19.60 1.18 6.96
N LYS A 75 19.51 2.24 7.77
CA LYS A 75 20.65 2.73 8.58
C LYS A 75 21.17 1.72 9.59
N PHE A 76 20.31 0.82 10.06
CA PHE A 76 20.65 -0.21 11.05
C PHE A 76 20.76 -1.61 10.45
N ASP A 77 20.64 -1.75 9.13
CA ASP A 77 20.57 -3.04 8.44
C ASP A 77 19.50 -3.95 9.07
N LEU A 78 18.31 -3.38 9.23
CA LEU A 78 17.11 -4.05 9.71
C LEU A 78 16.16 -4.26 8.53
N HIS A 79 15.80 -5.51 8.27
CA HIS A 79 14.85 -5.91 7.22
C HIS A 79 13.63 -6.58 7.86
N PRO A 80 12.81 -5.83 8.64
CA PRO A 80 11.61 -6.39 9.28
C PRO A 80 10.53 -6.74 8.25
N ASP A 81 9.53 -7.53 8.67
CA ASP A 81 8.37 -7.78 7.82
C ASP A 81 7.73 -6.46 7.34
N GLY A 82 7.33 -6.45 6.06
CA GLY A 82 6.80 -5.27 5.37
C GLY A 82 7.84 -4.26 4.89
N HIS A 83 9.13 -4.39 5.24
CA HIS A 83 10.19 -3.50 4.76
C HIS A 83 10.29 -3.47 3.24
N ASP A 84 10.38 -4.65 2.61
CA ASP A 84 10.56 -4.75 1.16
C ASP A 84 9.31 -4.29 0.41
N THR A 85 8.13 -4.57 0.95
CA THR A 85 6.85 -4.04 0.45
C THR A 85 6.81 -2.50 0.51
N ALA A 86 7.23 -1.92 1.63
CA ALA A 86 7.29 -0.47 1.82
C ALA A 86 8.34 0.21 0.93
N LYS A 87 9.48 -0.46 0.72
CA LYS A 87 10.58 -0.02 -0.14
C LYS A 87 10.24 -0.13 -1.63
N GLY A 88 9.43 -1.13 -2.00
CA GLY A 88 9.03 -1.47 -3.35
C GLY A 88 8.05 -0.47 -3.98
N PHE A 89 8.58 0.60 -4.56
CA PHE A 89 7.92 1.26 -5.68
C PHE A 89 8.29 0.49 -6.95
N SER A 90 7.32 -0.20 -7.59
CA SER A 90 7.63 -0.96 -8.80
C SER A 90 8.22 -0.03 -9.87
N GLU A 91 9.32 -0.42 -10.52
CA GLU A 91 9.92 0.38 -11.61
C GLU A 91 8.96 0.63 -12.78
N LYS A 92 7.92 -0.21 -12.91
CA LYS A 92 6.94 -0.16 -13.99
C LYS A 92 5.90 0.95 -13.82
N ASN A 93 5.77 1.58 -12.64
CA ASN A 93 4.82 2.66 -12.36
C ASN A 93 3.38 2.37 -12.85
N TRP A 94 2.89 1.14 -12.64
CA TRP A 94 1.55 0.74 -13.05
C TRP A 94 0.57 0.71 -11.89
N VAL A 95 -0.68 1.05 -12.19
CA VAL A 95 -1.83 0.76 -11.34
C VAL A 95 -2.53 -0.47 -11.91
N TYR A 96 -2.76 -1.48 -11.08
CA TYR A 96 -3.37 -2.74 -11.51
C TYR A 96 -4.89 -2.69 -11.34
N PHE A 97 -5.60 -3.09 -12.39
CA PHE A 97 -7.05 -3.21 -12.41
C PHE A 97 -7.48 -4.65 -12.65
N SER A 98 -8.67 -5.04 -12.18
CA SER A 98 -9.26 -6.34 -12.45
C SER A 98 -10.54 -6.22 -13.27
N VAL A 99 -10.81 -7.20 -14.13
CA VAL A 99 -12.15 -7.36 -14.73
C VAL A 99 -13.17 -7.89 -13.71
N SER A 100 -12.68 -8.41 -12.57
CA SER A 100 -13.48 -8.97 -11.50
C SER A 100 -13.63 -7.97 -10.35
N PHE A 101 -14.87 -7.57 -10.09
CA PHE A 101 -15.23 -6.79 -8.92
C PHE A 101 -14.80 -7.49 -7.62
N LEU A 102 -15.00 -8.80 -7.53
CA LEU A 102 -14.63 -9.59 -6.34
C LEU A 102 -13.13 -9.56 -6.07
N SER A 103 -12.31 -9.62 -7.13
CA SER A 103 -10.85 -9.55 -6.99
C SER A 103 -10.40 -8.16 -6.56
N ALA A 104 -11.00 -7.10 -7.12
CA ALA A 104 -10.73 -5.72 -6.67
C ALA A 104 -11.18 -5.49 -5.21
N ARG A 105 -12.32 -6.05 -4.80
CA ARG A 105 -12.77 -6.06 -3.41
C ARG A 105 -11.78 -6.79 -2.50
N GLY A 106 -11.37 -8.00 -2.87
CA GLY A 106 -10.36 -8.76 -2.12
C GLY A 106 -9.07 -7.96 -1.96
N TYR A 107 -8.64 -7.26 -3.01
CA TYR A 107 -7.46 -6.39 -2.94
C TYR A 107 -7.69 -5.24 -1.96
N ALA A 108 -8.80 -4.50 -2.09
CA ALA A 108 -9.12 -3.37 -1.20
C ALA A 108 -9.15 -3.78 0.28
N LEU A 109 -9.71 -4.96 0.59
CA LEU A 109 -9.86 -5.45 1.96
C LEU A 109 -8.54 -5.94 2.56
N ASN A 110 -7.70 -6.62 1.77
CA ASN A 110 -6.55 -7.34 2.31
C ASN A 110 -5.21 -6.62 2.10
N VAL A 111 -5.07 -5.84 1.03
CA VAL A 111 -3.77 -5.34 0.53
C VAL A 111 -3.82 -3.91 -0.04
N GLY A 112 -4.99 -3.26 -0.06
CA GLY A 112 -5.18 -1.92 -0.65
C GLY A 112 -4.36 -0.79 -0.03
N CYS A 113 -3.60 -1.08 1.05
CA CYS A 113 -2.71 -0.20 1.79
C CYS A 113 -1.32 -0.82 2.03
N GLU A 114 -0.94 -1.88 1.29
CA GLU A 114 0.21 -2.76 1.54
C GLU A 114 1.54 -2.06 1.90
N ARG A 115 1.84 -0.93 1.25
CA ARG A 115 3.08 -0.16 1.49
C ARG A 115 3.06 0.57 2.81
N ILE A 116 1.93 1.15 3.17
CA ILE A 116 1.74 1.88 4.41
C ILE A 116 1.67 0.87 5.55
N ASP A 117 0.94 -0.22 5.38
CA ASP A 117 0.89 -1.32 6.35
C ASP A 117 2.29 -1.90 6.57
N GLY A 118 3.05 -2.12 5.49
CA GLY A 118 4.44 -2.57 5.57
C GLY A 118 5.35 -1.58 6.30
N ALA A 119 5.19 -0.28 6.05
CA ALA A 119 5.91 0.77 6.76
C ALA A 119 5.54 0.82 8.25
N LEU A 120 4.27 0.66 8.60
CA LEU A 120 3.80 0.63 9.99
C LEU A 120 4.36 -0.60 10.74
N ARG A 121 4.37 -1.78 10.12
CA ARG A 121 5.00 -3.00 10.68
C ARG A 121 6.51 -2.84 10.85
N ALA A 122 7.19 -2.25 9.85
CA ALA A 122 8.61 -1.93 9.93
C ALA A 122 8.91 -0.95 11.07
N ALA A 123 8.12 0.12 11.21
CA ALA A 123 8.26 1.10 12.29
C ALA A 123 8.07 0.48 13.67
N LYS A 124 7.06 -0.39 13.84
CA LYS A 124 6.83 -1.14 15.10
C LYS A 124 8.05 -1.98 15.49
N THR A 125 8.64 -2.68 14.51
CA THR A 125 9.84 -3.51 14.75
C THR A 125 11.05 -2.65 15.07
N LEU A 126 11.23 -1.54 14.37
CA LEU A 126 12.32 -0.59 14.65
C LEU A 126 12.21 0.00 16.06
N PHE A 127 11.02 0.38 16.52
CA PHE A 127 10.81 0.84 17.91
C PHE A 127 11.21 -0.22 18.93
N ALA A 128 10.73 -1.45 18.75
CA ALA A 128 11.10 -2.56 19.62
C ALA A 128 12.60 -2.89 19.60
N PHE A 129 13.32 -2.48 18.55
CA PHE A 129 14.78 -2.61 18.46
C PHE A 129 15.50 -1.46 19.18
N VAL A 130 15.11 -0.21 18.95
CA VAL A 130 15.81 0.96 19.52
C VAL A 130 15.53 1.16 21.02
N GLU A 131 14.38 0.72 21.51
CA GLU A 131 14.02 0.77 22.94
C GLU A 131 14.70 -0.34 23.76
N ASP A 132 15.03 -1.46 23.12
CA ASP A 132 15.66 -2.61 23.77
C ASP A 132 17.19 -2.50 23.72
N LYS A 133 17.77 -1.96 24.79
CA LYS A 133 19.23 -1.81 24.94
C LYS A 133 19.98 -3.14 24.76
N ASN A 134 19.40 -4.26 25.17
CA ASN A 134 20.05 -5.56 25.04
C ASN A 134 20.14 -5.98 23.57
N LYS A 135 19.04 -5.83 22.80
CA LYS A 135 19.05 -6.12 21.36
C LYS A 135 20.07 -5.27 20.61
N LEU A 136 20.14 -3.98 20.92
CA LEU A 136 21.10 -3.08 20.29
C LEU A 136 22.54 -3.52 20.60
N GLN A 137 22.86 -3.79 21.88
CA GLN A 137 24.19 -4.26 22.29
C GLN A 137 24.53 -5.62 21.67
N SER A 138 23.57 -6.55 21.59
CA SER A 138 23.76 -7.85 20.93
C SER A 138 24.07 -7.70 19.44
N LYS A 139 23.37 -6.80 18.72
CA LYS A 139 23.66 -6.54 17.30
C LYS A 139 25.05 -5.92 17.13
N VAL A 140 25.46 -4.98 17.99
CA VAL A 140 26.81 -4.41 17.96
C VAL A 140 27.87 -5.49 18.18
N ALA A 141 27.75 -6.31 19.23
CA ALA A 141 28.69 -7.38 19.53
C ALA A 141 28.78 -8.43 18.42
N PHE A 142 27.64 -8.76 17.78
CA PHE A 142 27.61 -9.64 16.62
C PHE A 142 28.40 -9.06 15.46
N LEU A 143 28.15 -7.81 15.08
CA LEU A 143 28.83 -7.19 13.94
C LEU A 143 30.33 -6.95 14.20
N ASP A 144 30.71 -6.63 15.44
CA ASP A 144 32.12 -6.53 15.85
C ASP A 144 32.83 -7.89 15.67
N THR A 145 32.16 -8.97 16.08
CA THR A 145 32.68 -10.34 15.90
C THR A 145 32.87 -10.66 14.42
N VAL A 146 31.88 -10.31 13.57
CA VAL A 146 31.96 -10.52 12.12
C VAL A 146 33.14 -9.77 11.50
N LEU A 147 33.39 -8.52 11.89
CA LEU A 147 34.53 -7.74 11.40
C LEU A 147 35.87 -8.32 11.88
N ASN A 148 35.96 -8.74 13.15
CA ASN A 148 37.18 -9.34 13.69
C ASN A 148 37.55 -10.65 12.98
N GLN A 149 36.57 -11.42 12.54
CA GLN A 149 36.77 -12.69 11.83
C GLN A 149 37.08 -12.51 10.34
N ASN A 150 36.43 -11.56 9.67
CA ASN A 150 36.48 -11.43 8.21
C ASN A 150 37.28 -10.23 7.71
N GLY A 151 37.75 -9.37 8.61
CA GLY A 151 38.45 -8.13 8.26
C GLY A 151 37.50 -7.01 7.81
N HIS A 152 38.02 -6.12 6.96
CA HIS A 152 37.32 -4.89 6.56
C HIS A 152 36.07 -5.16 5.72
N HIS A 153 34.93 -4.64 6.17
CA HIS A 153 33.67 -4.63 5.42
C HIS A 153 32.96 -3.28 5.57
N PRO A 154 33.09 -2.34 4.61
CA PRO A 154 32.64 -0.95 4.76
C PRO A 154 31.16 -0.78 5.11
N ALA A 155 30.29 -1.66 4.59
CA ALA A 155 28.87 -1.60 4.91
C ALA A 155 28.61 -1.99 6.38
N THR A 156 29.32 -2.99 6.89
CA THR A 156 29.21 -3.43 8.29
C THR A 156 29.76 -2.36 9.22
N GLU A 157 30.94 -1.81 8.92
CA GLU A 157 31.57 -0.73 9.69
C GLU A 157 30.64 0.50 9.80
N ARG A 158 29.97 0.87 8.71
CA ARG A 158 28.98 1.95 8.69
C ARG A 158 27.78 1.66 9.61
N VAL A 159 27.20 0.46 9.53
CA VAL A 159 26.08 0.06 10.40
C VAL A 159 26.51 0.10 11.87
N LEU A 160 27.72 -0.37 12.16
CA LEU A 160 28.30 -0.35 13.50
C LEU A 160 28.49 1.06 14.05
N ALA A 161 29.00 1.98 13.21
CA ALA A 161 29.12 3.39 13.55
C ALA A 161 27.74 4.02 13.84
N ASN A 162 26.71 3.67 13.05
CA ASN A 162 25.35 4.16 13.26
C ASN A 162 24.77 3.64 14.59
N LEU A 163 24.91 2.35 14.88
CA LEU A 163 24.40 1.73 16.10
C LEU A 163 25.07 2.29 17.38
N ARG A 164 26.35 2.64 17.30
CA ARG A 164 27.11 3.24 18.42
C ARG A 164 26.82 4.73 18.62
N ASN A 165 26.21 5.40 17.65
CA ASN A 165 25.88 6.81 17.73
C ASN A 165 24.51 7.02 18.40
N SER A 166 24.51 7.26 19.71
CA SER A 166 23.26 7.42 20.48
C SER A 166 22.40 8.60 20.02
N ASP A 167 23.01 9.68 19.53
CA ASP A 167 22.28 10.83 18.99
C ASP A 167 21.59 10.49 17.67
N LEU A 168 22.26 9.75 16.79
CA LEU A 168 21.66 9.28 15.54
C LEU A 168 20.49 8.32 15.82
N VAL A 169 20.66 7.37 16.76
CA VAL A 169 19.60 6.43 17.16
C VAL A 169 18.36 7.18 17.63
N ARG A 170 18.53 8.16 18.53
CA ARG A 170 17.44 9.00 19.03
C ARG A 170 16.79 9.82 17.90
N GLN A 171 17.60 10.45 17.05
CA GLN A 171 17.10 11.27 15.94
C GLN A 171 16.26 10.45 14.95
N LEU A 172 16.70 9.23 14.62
CA LEU A 172 15.98 8.34 13.73
C LEU A 172 14.68 7.84 14.38
N ALA A 173 14.71 7.47 15.66
CA ALA A 173 13.52 7.08 16.41
C ALA A 173 12.46 8.21 16.43
N ASP A 174 12.87 9.45 16.73
CA ASP A 174 11.96 10.62 16.73
C ASP A 174 11.33 10.86 15.35
N ARG A 175 12.12 10.71 14.27
CA ARG A 175 11.63 10.87 12.89
C ARG A 175 10.63 9.78 12.52
N VAL A 176 10.94 8.54 12.84
CA VAL A 176 10.08 7.38 12.61
C VAL A 176 8.78 7.55 13.39
N GLN A 177 8.81 8.11 14.61
CA GLN A 177 7.62 8.30 15.43
C GLN A 177 6.65 9.27 14.79
N LYS A 178 7.17 10.40 14.29
CA LYS A 178 6.36 11.39 13.57
C LYS A 178 5.79 10.83 12.27
N ALA A 179 6.60 10.09 11.51
CA ALA A 179 6.17 9.45 10.27
C ALA A 179 5.07 8.42 10.53
N ARG A 180 5.28 7.53 11.51
CA ARG A 180 4.29 6.55 11.96
C ARG A 180 3.00 7.20 12.41
N PHE A 181 3.06 8.23 13.26
CA PHE A 181 1.86 8.92 13.74
C PHE A 181 1.02 9.49 12.60
N ALA A 182 1.67 10.09 11.59
CA ALA A 182 0.98 10.59 10.40
C ALA A 182 0.30 9.46 9.58
N LEU A 183 0.97 8.31 9.45
CA LEU A 183 0.41 7.14 8.77
C LEU A 183 -0.74 6.51 9.56
N ASP A 184 -0.58 6.30 10.88
CA ASP A 184 -1.60 5.76 11.78
C ASP A 184 -2.86 6.64 11.77
N LEU A 185 -2.70 7.97 11.78
CA LEU A 185 -3.83 8.90 11.67
C LEU A 185 -4.56 8.74 10.34
N ALA A 186 -3.82 8.62 9.24
CA ALA A 186 -4.38 8.50 7.90
C ALA A 186 -5.10 7.15 7.68
N THR A 187 -4.63 6.07 8.31
CA THR A 187 -5.23 4.74 8.17
C THR A 187 -6.39 4.51 9.13
N SER A 188 -6.33 5.04 10.36
CA SER A 188 -7.34 4.82 11.41
C SER A 188 -8.77 5.25 11.06
N GLN A 189 -8.91 6.25 10.18
CA GLN A 189 -10.20 6.76 9.73
C GLN A 189 -10.61 6.22 8.35
N GLY A 190 -9.73 5.42 7.74
CA GLY A 190 -9.95 4.95 6.40
C GLY A 190 -10.62 3.59 6.34
N TYR A 191 -11.17 3.32 5.17
CA TYR A 191 -11.89 2.11 4.86
C TYR A 191 -11.59 1.65 3.42
N PRO A 192 -11.81 0.36 3.11
CA PRO A 192 -11.63 -0.19 1.77
C PRO A 192 -12.60 0.42 0.77
N VAL A 193 -12.08 0.71 -0.42
CA VAL A 193 -12.84 1.30 -1.53
C VAL A 193 -12.56 0.52 -2.81
N VAL A 194 -13.61 0.23 -3.57
CA VAL A 194 -13.50 -0.33 -4.92
C VAL A 194 -14.04 0.69 -5.92
N TYR A 195 -13.19 1.08 -6.87
CA TYR A 195 -13.60 1.92 -7.98
C TYR A 195 -13.93 1.07 -9.21
N ALA A 196 -14.91 1.51 -10.00
CA ALA A 196 -15.13 1.02 -11.36
C ALA A 196 -14.84 2.14 -12.36
N VAL A 197 -14.10 1.80 -13.42
CA VAL A 197 -13.73 2.73 -14.48
C VAL A 197 -14.16 2.20 -15.84
N HIS A 198 -14.48 3.11 -16.77
CA HIS A 198 -14.71 2.77 -18.16
C HIS A 198 -13.42 2.29 -18.84
N ALA A 199 -13.46 1.06 -19.37
CA ALA A 199 -12.34 0.44 -20.05
C ALA A 199 -12.45 0.55 -21.57
N ASP A 200 -11.33 0.88 -22.21
CA ASP A 200 -11.19 0.79 -23.66
C ASP A 200 -11.04 -0.70 -24.08
N GLN A 201 -11.45 -1.04 -25.30
CA GLN A 201 -11.47 -2.45 -25.74
C GLN A 201 -10.10 -3.12 -25.69
N ASP A 202 -9.03 -2.36 -25.92
CA ASP A 202 -7.66 -2.86 -26.00
C ASP A 202 -7.09 -3.19 -24.62
N TRP A 203 -7.59 -2.58 -23.55
CA TRP A 203 -7.11 -2.84 -22.18
C TRP A 203 -7.46 -4.24 -21.70
N ILE A 204 -8.64 -4.73 -22.09
CA ILE A 204 -9.16 -6.04 -21.66
C ILE A 204 -8.54 -7.19 -22.46
N ARG A 205 -7.96 -6.88 -23.62
CA ARG A 205 -7.25 -7.86 -24.47
C ARG A 205 -5.79 -8.05 -24.05
N GLY A 206 -5.26 -7.17 -23.18
CA GLY A 206 -3.92 -7.30 -22.62
C GLY A 206 -3.85 -8.44 -21.60
N ASN A 207 -2.81 -9.29 -21.69
CA ASN A 207 -2.61 -10.44 -20.82
C ASN A 207 -2.63 -10.01 -19.34
N ALA A 208 -3.70 -10.37 -18.62
CA ALA A 208 -3.77 -10.30 -17.18
C ALA A 208 -2.58 -11.09 -16.62
N THR A 209 -1.58 -10.37 -16.11
CA THR A 209 -0.37 -11.00 -15.60
C THR A 209 -0.67 -11.38 -14.15
N SER A 210 -0.72 -12.69 -13.89
CA SER A 210 -0.83 -13.25 -12.55
C SER A 210 0.41 -12.87 -11.75
N THR A 211 0.31 -11.93 -10.82
CA THR A 211 1.30 -11.76 -9.76
C THR A 211 0.93 -12.75 -8.66
N SER A 212 1.57 -13.91 -8.67
CA SER A 212 1.48 -14.91 -7.61
C SER A 212 2.35 -14.44 -6.45
N ASP A 213 1.76 -13.69 -5.53
CA ASP A 213 2.19 -13.67 -4.14
C ASP A 213 0.92 -13.72 -3.31
N TRP A 214 0.91 -14.64 -2.33
CA TRP A 214 -0.16 -14.96 -1.37
C TRP A 214 -1.22 -15.97 -1.86
N GLU A 215 -1.27 -17.11 -1.17
CA GLU A 215 -2.07 -18.32 -1.44
C GLU A 215 -3.60 -18.15 -1.26
N ARG A 216 -4.15 -16.95 -1.39
CA ARG A 216 -5.61 -16.71 -1.40
C ARG A 216 -5.96 -15.58 -2.38
N GLU A 217 -6.51 -15.97 -3.52
CA GLU A 217 -6.93 -15.13 -4.67
C GLU A 217 -5.78 -14.44 -5.42
N THR A 218 -5.53 -14.86 -6.66
CA THR A 218 -4.58 -14.23 -7.57
C THR A 218 -5.00 -12.79 -7.88
N PHE A 219 -4.28 -11.81 -7.34
CA PHE A 219 -4.44 -10.39 -7.68
C PHE A 219 -3.69 -10.05 -8.98
N GLY A 220 -4.04 -10.72 -10.09
CA GLY A 220 -3.46 -10.45 -11.42
C GLY A 220 -4.32 -9.48 -12.23
N GLY A 221 -3.76 -8.34 -12.59
CA GLY A 221 -4.52 -7.21 -13.16
C GLY A 221 -4.01 -6.69 -14.50
N ILE A 222 -4.89 -5.97 -15.20
CA ILE A 222 -4.57 -5.09 -16.32
C ILE A 222 -3.74 -3.93 -15.75
N GLY A 223 -2.43 -3.95 -15.98
CA GLY A 223 -1.53 -2.87 -15.58
C GLY A 223 -1.70 -1.67 -16.50
N LEU A 224 -2.11 -0.53 -15.93
CA LEU A 224 -2.27 0.72 -16.67
C LEU A 224 -1.34 1.79 -16.05
N PRO A 225 -0.59 2.55 -16.87
CA PRO A 225 0.28 3.62 -16.36
C PRO A 225 -0.54 4.78 -15.78
N ARG A 226 -1.73 5.04 -16.35
CA ARG A 226 -2.65 6.09 -15.90
C ARG A 226 -4.08 5.83 -16.36
N VAL A 227 -5.06 6.20 -15.53
CA VAL A 227 -6.49 6.31 -15.89
C VAL A 227 -6.97 7.68 -15.43
N SER A 228 -7.58 8.46 -16.30
CA SER A 228 -8.05 9.81 -15.98
C SER A 228 -9.30 9.79 -15.09
N ALA A 229 -9.49 10.84 -14.28
CA ALA A 229 -10.59 10.93 -13.31
C ALA A 229 -11.98 10.84 -13.97
N ASP A 230 -12.14 11.36 -15.18
CA ASP A 230 -13.41 11.34 -15.94
C ASP A 230 -13.83 9.92 -16.37
N ARG A 231 -12.93 8.94 -16.30
CA ARG A 231 -13.24 7.52 -16.56
C ARG A 231 -13.82 6.82 -15.32
N ILE A 232 -13.74 7.42 -14.15
CA ILE A 232 -14.24 6.86 -12.89
C ILE A 232 -15.76 7.06 -12.82
N VAL A 233 -16.48 5.95 -12.76
CA VAL A 233 -17.95 5.98 -12.82
C VAL A 233 -18.63 5.43 -11.59
N VAL A 234 -17.93 4.62 -10.80
CA VAL A 234 -18.46 4.10 -9.54
C VAL A 234 -17.38 4.12 -8.46
N ARG A 235 -17.80 4.44 -7.23
CA ARG A 235 -17.09 4.20 -5.98
C ARG A 235 -17.96 3.33 -5.06
N VAL A 236 -17.43 2.19 -4.63
CA VAL A 236 -18.05 1.28 -3.67
C VAL A 236 -17.24 1.31 -2.38
N GLU A 237 -17.89 1.64 -1.27
CA GLU A 237 -17.28 1.84 0.04
C GLU A 237 -17.70 0.68 0.95
N TYR A 238 -16.74 0.07 1.64
CA TYR A 238 -16.98 -1.00 2.62
C TYR A 238 -16.86 -0.45 4.04
N PRO A 239 -17.60 -0.98 5.02
CA PRO A 239 -17.42 -0.60 6.41
C PRO A 239 -16.05 -1.11 6.88
N ASN A 240 -15.33 -0.27 7.64
CA ASN A 240 -14.01 -0.47 8.26
C ASN A 240 -13.27 -1.74 7.85
N GLY A 241 -12.17 -1.55 7.13
CA GLY A 241 -11.27 -2.63 6.71
C GLY A 241 -10.80 -3.38 7.94
N ILE A 242 -11.09 -4.67 7.98
CA ILE A 242 -10.46 -5.60 8.89
C ILE A 242 -8.98 -5.59 8.48
N SER A 243 -8.17 -4.79 9.16
CA SER A 243 -6.72 -4.95 9.08
C SER A 243 -6.42 -6.40 9.47
N PRO A 244 -5.53 -7.12 8.76
CA PRO A 244 -5.18 -8.50 9.12
C PRO A 244 -4.62 -8.66 10.55
N ASP A 245 -4.32 -7.55 11.24
CA ASP A 245 -3.90 -7.52 12.64
C ASP A 245 -5.07 -7.51 13.65
N SER A 246 -6.33 -7.67 13.23
CA SER A 246 -7.49 -7.69 14.14
C SER A 246 -7.89 -9.09 14.64
N GLU A 247 -6.97 -10.06 14.63
CA GLU A 247 -7.07 -11.30 15.42
C GLU A 247 -5.99 -11.36 16.50
#